data_AF-A0A7V5EX60-F1
#
_entry.id   AF-A0A7V5EX60-F1
#
_cell.length_a   1.000
_cell.length_b   1.000
_cell.length_c   1.000
_cell.angle_alpha   90.00
_cell.angle_beta   90.00
_cell.angle_gamma   90.00
#
_symmetry.space_group_name_H-M   'P 1'
#
loop_
_entity.id
_entity.type
_entity.pdbx_description
1 polymer ?
#
loop_
_entity_poly.entity_id
_entity_poly.type
_entity_poly.pdbx_seq_one_letter_code
_entity_poly.pdbx_strand_id
1 'polypeptide(L)'
;SVPSYDFRLLDSPVAELLSNVYWQAAYNVPWGEDTPGNQAMMAALREAYPDRRPSDAFITGWNESITMHEVLKRAIANGDLTRQGVIDAANSIEEIDFGGTAANQRYAGEPNDYVNRELAIFKPNLEKYTAAGGADQTLSQEGATTGSELFKDFFVSDAAKNFEFNEPCYSL
;
A
#
# COMPACT_ATOMS: atom_id res chain seq x y z
N SER A 1 7.20 -0.33 -9.90
CA SER A 1 8.25 0.56 -9.38
C SER A 1 8.39 0.30 -7.90
N VAL A 2 9.59 -0.02 -7.40
CA VAL A 2 9.89 0.05 -5.95
C VAL A 2 9.95 1.53 -5.54
N PRO A 3 9.71 1.91 -4.27
CA PRO A 3 9.54 3.32 -3.95
C PRO A 3 10.86 4.09 -4.12
N SER A 4 10.77 5.30 -4.68
CA SER A 4 11.88 6.26 -4.78
C SER A 4 12.32 6.83 -3.42
N TYR A 5 11.65 6.44 -2.34
CA TYR A 5 11.91 6.84 -0.97
C TYR A 5 11.80 5.66 -0.01
N ASP A 6 12.65 5.69 1.02
CA ASP A 6 12.65 4.77 2.13
C ASP A 6 12.76 5.59 3.42
N PHE A 7 11.92 5.31 4.41
CA PHE A 7 11.87 6.08 5.64
C PHE A 7 13.20 6.09 6.41
N ARG A 8 14.07 5.09 6.21
CA ARG A 8 15.41 5.04 6.81
C ARG A 8 16.31 6.17 6.34
N LEU A 9 15.95 6.90 5.27
CA LEU A 9 16.64 8.13 4.90
C LEU A 9 16.51 9.22 5.98
N LEU A 10 15.50 9.13 6.86
CA LEU A 10 15.38 9.99 8.04
C LEU A 10 16.41 9.69 9.13
N ASP A 11 17.13 8.56 9.05
CA ASP A 11 18.27 8.24 9.92
C ASP A 11 19.58 8.91 9.46
N SER A 12 19.55 9.65 8.34
CA SER A 12 20.74 10.14 7.65
C SER A 12 20.84 11.66 7.64
N PRO A 13 21.99 12.24 7.25
CA PRO A 13 22.15 13.70 7.15
C PRO A 13 21.20 14.40 6.17
N VAL A 14 20.53 13.67 5.27
CA VAL A 14 19.55 14.26 4.34
C VAL A 14 18.14 14.36 4.92
N ALA A 15 17.92 13.90 6.16
CA ALA A 15 16.61 13.85 6.81
C ALA A 15 15.88 15.20 6.79
N GLU A 16 16.55 16.27 7.22
CA GLU A 16 15.97 17.62 7.27
C GLU A 16 15.61 18.13 5.86
N LEU A 17 16.47 17.88 4.87
CA LEU A 17 16.17 18.26 3.49
C LEU A 17 14.93 17.52 2.98
N LEU A 18 14.88 16.19 3.12
CA LEU A 18 13.79 15.37 2.63
C LEU A 18 12.45 15.74 3.28
N SER A 19 12.43 16.03 4.59
CA SER A 19 11.22 16.50 5.26
C SER A 19 10.68 17.84 4.74
N ASN A 20 11.51 18.64 4.05
CA ASN A 20 11.11 19.92 3.48
C ASN A 20 10.76 19.86 1.99
N VAL A 21 11.37 18.94 1.22
CA VAL A 21 11.27 18.97 -0.25
C VAL A 21 10.69 17.70 -0.87
N TYR A 22 10.56 16.61 -0.11
CA TYR A 22 10.13 15.33 -0.67
C TYR A 22 8.63 15.10 -0.51
N TRP A 23 8.04 14.57 -1.58
CA TRP A 23 6.64 14.15 -1.66
C TRP A 23 6.60 12.76 -2.28
N GLN A 24 5.86 11.86 -1.65
CA GLN A 24 5.62 10.52 -2.17
C GLN A 24 4.19 10.42 -2.66
N ALA A 25 4.03 9.95 -3.90
CA ALA A 25 2.76 9.39 -4.37
C ALA A 25 2.76 7.88 -4.11
N ALA A 26 1.68 7.34 -3.54
CA ALA A 26 1.50 5.90 -3.41
C ALA A 26 0.05 5.49 -3.68
N TYR A 27 -0.11 4.22 -3.99
CA TYR A 27 -1.40 3.54 -4.13
C TYR A 27 -1.95 3.04 -2.78
N ASN A 28 -1.26 3.33 -1.67
CA ASN A 28 -1.65 2.99 -0.31
C ASN A 28 -1.45 4.19 0.62
N VAL A 29 -2.18 4.21 1.74
CA VAL A 29 -1.96 5.15 2.84
C VAL A 29 -0.67 4.82 3.61
N PRO A 30 -0.06 5.75 4.35
CA PRO A 30 1.16 5.47 5.11
C PRO A 30 0.91 4.62 6.36
N TRP A 31 1.99 4.08 6.93
CA TRP A 31 1.96 3.35 8.20
C TRP A 31 1.43 4.24 9.32
N GLY A 32 0.46 3.71 10.07
CA GLY A 32 -0.16 4.40 11.20
C GLY A 32 -1.30 5.34 10.81
N GLU A 33 -1.68 5.41 9.53
CA GLU A 33 -2.95 6.03 9.15
C GLU A 33 -4.13 5.27 9.77
N ASP A 34 -5.15 6.01 10.23
CA ASP A 34 -6.27 5.43 10.97
C ASP A 34 -7.28 4.76 10.04
N THR A 35 -6.99 3.51 9.67
CA THR A 35 -7.87 2.68 8.84
C THR A 35 -8.00 1.28 9.44
N PRO A 36 -9.17 0.62 9.29
CA PRO A 36 -9.34 -0.75 9.78
C PRO A 36 -8.27 -1.72 9.27
N GLY A 37 -7.88 -1.60 7.99
CA GLY A 37 -6.86 -2.44 7.39
C GLY A 37 -5.47 -2.20 7.98
N ASN A 38 -5.09 -0.94 8.25
CA ASN A 38 -3.83 -0.65 8.93
C ASN A 38 -3.84 -1.18 10.36
N GLN A 39 -4.94 -1.02 11.09
CA GLN A 39 -5.06 -1.53 12.46
C GLN A 39 -4.88 -3.06 12.49
N ALA A 40 -5.55 -3.79 11.58
CA ALA A 40 -5.43 -5.24 11.45
C ALA A 40 -4.00 -5.67 11.07
N MET A 41 -3.41 -5.02 10.07
CA MET A 41 -2.04 -5.28 9.62
C MET A 41 -1.03 -5.05 10.76
N MET A 42 -1.07 -3.87 11.40
CA MET A 42 -0.12 -3.50 12.45
C MET A 42 -0.24 -4.42 13.66
N ALA A 43 -1.45 -4.86 14.01
CA ALA A 43 -1.66 -5.84 15.07
C ALA A 43 -1.00 -7.19 14.72
N ALA A 44 -1.26 -7.72 13.52
CA ALA A 44 -0.67 -8.98 13.06
C ALA A 44 0.86 -8.93 12.99
N LEU A 45 1.43 -7.83 12.50
CA LEU A 45 2.88 -7.66 12.39
C LEU A 45 3.54 -7.46 13.75
N ARG A 46 2.89 -6.76 14.69
CA ARG A 46 3.37 -6.63 16.07
C ARG A 46 3.44 -7.98 16.76
N GLU A 47 2.45 -8.85 16.54
CA GLU A 47 2.45 -10.20 17.09
C GLU A 47 3.54 -11.08 16.46
N ALA A 48 3.63 -11.08 15.13
CA ALA A 48 4.56 -11.96 14.41
C ALA A 48 6.02 -11.49 14.47
N TYR A 49 6.25 -10.19 14.51
CA TYR A 49 7.56 -9.57 14.33
C TYR A 49 7.82 -8.38 15.28
N PRO A 50 7.67 -8.54 16.60
CA PRO A 50 7.66 -7.44 17.57
C PRO A 50 8.93 -6.57 17.52
N ASP A 51 10.08 -7.15 17.20
CA ASP A 51 11.39 -6.48 17.22
C ASP A 51 11.77 -5.84 15.88
N ARG A 52 10.92 -5.92 14.85
CA ARG A 52 11.16 -5.25 13.57
C ARG A 52 10.85 -3.77 13.67
N ARG A 53 11.44 -2.96 12.78
CA ARG A 53 11.05 -1.56 12.58
C ARG A 53 9.73 -1.48 11.78
N PRO A 54 8.91 -0.43 11.98
CA PRO A 54 7.79 -0.13 11.08
C PRO A 54 8.30 0.08 9.65
N SER A 55 7.48 -0.25 8.65
CA SER A 55 7.83 -0.06 7.24
C SER A 55 6.57 0.04 6.38
N ASP A 56 6.52 1.02 5.49
CA ASP A 56 5.42 1.17 4.52
C ASP A 56 5.39 0.00 3.52
N ALA A 57 6.51 -0.73 3.35
CA ALA A 57 6.56 -1.95 2.53
C ALA A 57 5.69 -3.08 3.10
N PHE A 58 5.45 -3.10 4.41
CA PHE A 58 4.53 -4.07 5.01
C PHE A 58 3.08 -3.84 4.55
N ILE A 59 2.69 -2.58 4.29
CA ILE A 59 1.35 -2.23 3.79
C ILE A 59 1.16 -2.78 2.38
N THR A 60 2.17 -2.61 1.53
CA THR A 60 2.15 -3.21 0.19
C THR A 60 2.01 -4.73 0.27
N GLY A 61 2.86 -5.40 1.07
CA GLY A 61 2.78 -6.85 1.23
C GLY A 61 1.46 -7.33 1.83
N TRP A 62 0.87 -6.56 2.75
CA TRP A 62 -0.43 -6.86 3.33
C TRP A 62 -1.55 -6.79 2.28
N ASN A 63 -1.59 -5.73 1.48
CA ASN A 63 -2.59 -5.56 0.42
C ASN A 63 -2.45 -6.63 -0.68
N GLU A 64 -1.21 -6.97 -1.06
CA GLU A 64 -0.92 -8.09 -1.97
C GLU A 64 -1.40 -9.43 -1.37
N SER A 65 -1.23 -9.62 -0.06
CA SER A 65 -1.70 -10.83 0.64
C SER A 65 -3.23 -10.93 0.69
N ILE A 66 -3.94 -9.82 0.91
CA ILE A 66 -5.41 -9.76 0.84
C ILE A 66 -5.87 -10.15 -0.56
N THR A 67 -5.22 -9.58 -1.58
CA THR A 67 -5.52 -9.87 -2.98
C THR A 67 -5.39 -11.36 -3.28
N MET A 68 -4.23 -11.95 -2.96
CA MET A 68 -3.98 -13.37 -3.20
C MET A 68 -4.91 -14.26 -2.38
N HIS A 69 -5.26 -13.87 -1.16
CA HIS A 69 -6.19 -14.61 -0.32
C HIS A 69 -7.58 -14.71 -0.99
N GLU A 70 -8.12 -13.60 -1.50
CA GLU A 70 -9.43 -13.62 -2.20
C GLU A 70 -9.36 -14.42 -3.51
N VAL A 71 -8.27 -14.32 -4.28
CA VAL A 71 -8.05 -15.16 -5.48
C VAL A 71 -8.09 -16.65 -5.13
N LEU A 72 -7.32 -17.08 -4.13
CA LEU A 72 -7.24 -18.49 -3.75
C LEU A 72 -8.54 -19.00 -3.15
N LYS A 73 -9.20 -18.20 -2.32
CA LYS A 73 -10.52 -18.51 -1.76
C LYS A 73 -11.56 -18.71 -2.86
N ARG A 74 -11.54 -17.88 -3.90
CA ARG A 74 -12.42 -18.02 -5.07
C ARG A 74 -12.08 -19.25 -5.91
N ALA A 75 -10.81 -19.53 -6.15
CA ALA A 75 -10.35 -20.73 -6.86
C ALA A 75 -10.77 -22.03 -6.13
N ILE A 76 -10.65 -22.05 -4.80
CA ILE A 76 -11.14 -23.14 -3.95
C ILE A 76 -12.66 -23.29 -4.09
N ALA A 77 -13.41 -22.19 -4.04
CA ALA A 77 -14.87 -22.22 -4.20
C ALA A 77 -15.31 -22.70 -5.58
N ASN A 78 -14.52 -22.43 -6.62
CA ASN A 78 -14.71 -22.95 -7.98
C ASN A 78 -14.31 -24.43 -8.14
N GLY A 79 -13.60 -25.00 -7.16
CA GLY A 79 -13.08 -26.36 -7.24
C GLY A 79 -11.88 -26.52 -8.19
N ASP A 80 -11.20 -25.44 -8.56
CA ASP A 80 -10.08 -25.46 -9.51
C ASP A 80 -8.88 -24.66 -8.99
N LEU A 81 -7.95 -25.37 -8.33
CA LEU A 81 -6.66 -24.84 -7.88
C LEU A 81 -5.52 -25.09 -8.89
N THR A 82 -5.85 -25.40 -10.14
CA THR A 82 -4.82 -25.40 -11.21
C THR A 82 -4.36 -23.97 -11.50
N ARG A 83 -3.24 -23.84 -12.22
CA ARG A 83 -2.76 -22.53 -12.66
C ARG A 83 -3.83 -21.75 -13.44
N GLN A 84 -4.59 -22.43 -14.30
CA GLN A 84 -5.65 -21.80 -15.07
C GLN A 84 -6.83 -21.40 -14.16
N GLY A 85 -7.25 -22.28 -13.26
CA GLY A 85 -8.30 -21.97 -12.28
C GLY A 85 -8.00 -20.77 -11.39
N VAL A 86 -6.74 -20.58 -10.99
CA VAL A 86 -6.29 -19.40 -10.24
C VAL A 86 -6.36 -18.13 -11.10
N ILE A 87 -5.98 -18.19 -12.38
CA ILE A 87 -6.10 -17.06 -13.30
C ILE A 87 -7.57 -16.70 -13.54
N ASP A 88 -8.41 -17.70 -13.78
CA ASP A 88 -9.85 -17.51 -14.01
C ASP A 88 -10.54 -16.95 -12.76
N ALA A 89 -10.14 -17.42 -11.57
CA ALA A 89 -10.61 -16.87 -10.30
C ALA A 89 -10.20 -15.40 -10.14
N ALA A 90 -8.95 -15.05 -10.40
CA ALA A 90 -8.47 -13.67 -10.31
C ALA A 90 -9.25 -12.75 -11.26
N ASN A 91 -9.41 -13.14 -12.53
CA ASN A 91 -10.15 -12.35 -13.53
C ASN A 91 -11.67 -12.27 -13.25
N SER A 92 -12.18 -13.00 -12.24
CA SER A 92 -13.59 -12.95 -11.84
C SER A 92 -13.85 -12.00 -10.66
N ILE A 93 -12.82 -11.41 -10.07
CA ILE A 93 -12.96 -10.57 -8.88
C ILE A 93 -13.50 -9.19 -9.27
N GLU A 94 -14.69 -8.87 -8.77
CA GLU A 94 -15.35 -7.59 -9.04
C GLU A 94 -15.02 -6.51 -8.03
N GLU A 95 -14.54 -6.89 -6.84
CA GLU A 95 -14.13 -5.98 -5.77
C GLU A 95 -13.23 -6.70 -4.74
N ILE A 96 -12.22 -5.98 -4.24
CA ILE A 96 -11.39 -6.31 -3.09
C ILE A 96 -11.37 -5.07 -2.20
N ASP A 97 -11.84 -5.23 -0.97
CA ASP A 97 -11.78 -4.22 0.07
C ASP A 97 -10.49 -4.38 0.87
N PHE A 98 -9.69 -3.31 0.95
CA PHE A 98 -8.44 -3.28 1.70
C PHE A 98 -8.59 -2.65 3.11
N GLY A 99 -9.82 -2.36 3.52
CA GLY A 99 -10.09 -1.72 4.81
C GLY A 99 -9.49 -0.31 4.89
N GLY A 100 -9.45 0.40 3.76
CA GLY A 100 -8.93 1.77 3.65
C GLY A 100 -7.40 1.88 3.53
N THR A 101 -6.63 0.79 3.53
CA THR A 101 -5.17 0.88 3.31
C THR A 101 -4.82 1.23 1.86
N ALA A 102 -5.71 0.93 0.93
CA ALA A 102 -5.66 1.27 -0.48
C ALA A 102 -7.10 1.47 -1.00
N ALA A 103 -7.24 2.13 -2.14
CA ALA A 103 -8.48 2.15 -2.90
C ALA A 103 -8.94 0.70 -3.21
N ASN A 104 -10.26 0.45 -3.15
CA ASN A 104 -10.82 -0.85 -3.53
C ASN A 104 -10.45 -1.17 -4.98
N GLN A 105 -10.09 -2.43 -5.23
CA GLN A 105 -9.66 -2.87 -6.55
C GLN A 105 -10.57 -3.95 -7.10
N ARG A 106 -10.57 -4.07 -8.42
CA ARG A 106 -11.21 -5.17 -9.13
C ARG A 106 -10.27 -5.69 -10.20
N TYR A 107 -10.53 -6.89 -10.68
CA TYR A 107 -9.74 -7.54 -11.74
C TYR A 107 -10.61 -8.09 -12.87
N ALA A 108 -11.93 -8.14 -12.68
CA ALA A 108 -12.90 -8.37 -13.75
C ALA A 108 -13.12 -7.11 -14.60
N GLY A 109 -13.67 -7.31 -15.80
CA GLY A 109 -14.05 -6.23 -16.71
C GLY A 109 -12.98 -5.86 -17.74
N GLU A 110 -13.13 -4.67 -18.32
CA GLU A 110 -12.24 -4.10 -19.32
C GLU A 110 -11.10 -3.28 -18.66
N PRO A 111 -10.00 -2.96 -19.37
CA PRO A 111 -8.87 -2.21 -18.82
C PRO A 111 -9.25 -0.93 -18.05
N ASN A 112 -10.23 -0.19 -18.55
CA ASN A 112 -10.71 1.03 -17.90
C ASN A 112 -11.52 0.78 -16.62
N ASP A 113 -12.05 -0.43 -16.42
CA ASP A 113 -12.83 -0.83 -15.24
C ASP A 113 -11.93 -1.21 -14.07
N TYR A 114 -10.81 -1.91 -14.34
CA TYR A 114 -9.92 -2.42 -13.28
C TYR A 114 -8.68 -1.57 -13.02
N VAL A 115 -8.39 -0.56 -13.85
CA VAL A 115 -7.26 0.33 -13.58
C VAL A 115 -7.52 1.21 -12.36
N ASN A 116 -6.63 1.11 -11.36
CA ASN A 116 -6.64 2.02 -10.22
C ASN A 116 -6.02 3.37 -10.62
N ARG A 117 -6.81 4.44 -10.47
CA ARG A 117 -6.41 5.83 -10.76
C ARG A 117 -6.20 6.68 -9.51
N GLU A 118 -6.46 6.10 -8.34
CA GLU A 118 -6.40 6.78 -7.05
C GLU A 118 -4.99 6.68 -6.48
N LEU A 119 -4.47 7.84 -6.05
CA LEU A 119 -3.20 7.93 -5.36
C LEU A 119 -3.35 8.82 -4.13
N ALA A 120 -2.65 8.46 -3.05
CA ALA A 120 -2.43 9.31 -1.89
C ALA A 120 -1.09 10.04 -2.03
N ILE A 121 -0.98 11.24 -1.45
CA ILE A 121 0.28 11.97 -1.30
C ILE A 121 0.64 12.04 0.17
N PHE A 122 1.89 11.75 0.48
CA PHE A 122 2.44 11.81 1.82
C PHE A 122 3.83 12.44 1.78
N LYS A 123 4.25 12.99 2.91
CA LYS A 123 5.55 13.64 3.07
C LYS A 123 6.28 13.09 4.30
N PRO A 124 7.62 13.12 4.31
CA PRO A 124 8.37 12.74 5.50
C PRO A 124 8.22 13.77 6.61
N ASN A 125 7.91 13.31 7.82
CA ASN A 125 7.82 14.11 9.04
C ASN A 125 8.91 13.65 10.02
N LEU A 126 10.05 14.35 9.99
CA LEU A 126 11.21 14.06 10.83
C LEU A 126 10.91 14.24 12.33
N GLU A 127 10.09 15.22 12.70
CA GLU A 127 9.72 15.45 14.10
C GLU A 127 8.92 14.27 14.65
N LYS A 128 7.89 13.81 13.93
CA LYS A 128 7.10 12.63 14.27
C LYS A 128 8.00 11.39 14.37
N TYR A 129 8.91 11.22 13.42
CA TYR A 129 9.82 10.08 13.38
C TYR A 129 10.81 10.06 14.55
N THR A 130 11.44 11.19 14.84
CA THR A 130 12.42 11.31 15.94
C THR A 130 11.74 11.23 17.30
N ALA A 131 10.57 11.85 17.47
CA ALA A 131 9.78 11.77 18.70
C ALA A 131 9.37 10.33 19.05
N ALA A 132 9.16 9.49 18.03
CA ALA A 132 8.85 8.07 18.21
C ALA A 132 10.09 7.19 18.47
N GLY A 133 11.31 7.74 18.52
CA GLY A 133 12.54 6.97 18.77
C GLY A 133 13.39 6.68 17.53
N GLY A 134 13.02 7.22 16.36
CA GLY A 134 13.86 7.17 15.17
C GLY A 134 14.27 5.74 14.76
N ALA A 135 15.58 5.52 14.61
CA ALA A 135 16.14 4.24 14.17
C ALA A 135 15.90 3.08 15.15
N ASP A 136 15.65 3.38 16.42
CA ASP A 136 15.53 2.41 17.51
C ASP A 136 14.10 1.87 17.70
N GLN A 137 13.16 2.36 16.89
CA GLN A 137 11.75 1.94 16.93
C GLN A 137 11.56 0.45 16.68
N THR A 138 10.60 -0.15 17.38
CA THR A 138 10.15 -1.51 17.13
C THR A 138 8.63 -1.56 16.92
N LEU A 139 8.11 -2.61 16.28
CA LEU A 139 6.68 -2.81 16.08
C LEU A 139 5.93 -3.02 17.40
N SER A 140 6.60 -3.57 18.42
CA SER A 140 6.07 -3.70 19.79
C SER A 140 5.86 -2.36 20.50
N GLN A 141 6.50 -1.29 20.04
CA GLN A 141 6.35 0.04 20.59
C GLN A 141 4.98 0.65 20.22
N GLU A 142 4.36 1.33 21.19
CA GLU A 142 3.21 2.19 20.92
C GLU A 142 3.65 3.41 20.08
N GLY A 143 2.82 3.80 19.11
CA GLY A 143 3.12 4.95 18.24
C GLY A 143 4.25 4.74 17.23
N ALA A 144 4.74 3.51 17.04
CA ALA A 144 5.73 3.18 16.02
C ALA A 144 5.30 3.70 14.64
N THR A 145 6.20 4.40 13.96
CA THR A 145 5.91 5.11 12.71
C THR A 145 7.10 5.11 11.75
N THR A 146 6.80 5.15 10.46
CA THR A 146 7.79 5.43 9.41
C THR A 146 8.08 6.93 9.28
N GLY A 147 7.41 7.80 10.04
CA GLY A 147 7.51 9.24 9.84
C GLY A 147 6.77 9.72 8.58
N SER A 148 6.16 8.82 7.81
CA SER A 148 5.28 9.16 6.71
C SER A 148 4.02 9.85 7.25
N GLU A 149 3.68 11.02 6.72
CA GLU A 149 2.50 11.81 7.08
C GLU A 149 1.62 12.00 5.84
N LEU A 150 0.36 11.58 5.94
CA LEU A 150 -0.62 11.78 4.87
C LEU A 150 -0.85 13.28 4.67
N PHE A 151 -0.55 13.76 3.47
CA PHE A 151 -0.78 15.15 3.08
C PHE A 151 -2.06 15.31 2.28
N LYS A 152 -2.32 14.35 1.40
CA LYS A 152 -3.54 14.28 0.60
C LYS A 152 -4.00 12.85 0.53
N ASP A 153 -5.23 12.63 0.98
CA ASP A 153 -5.91 11.35 0.83
C ASP A 153 -6.14 11.00 -0.65
N PHE A 154 -6.63 9.80 -0.94
CA PHE A 154 -6.88 9.29 -2.28
C PHE A 154 -7.63 10.31 -3.14
N PHE A 155 -7.05 10.60 -4.29
CA PHE A 155 -7.65 11.49 -5.27
C PHE A 155 -7.37 11.00 -6.68
N VAL A 156 -8.25 11.41 -7.60
CA VAL A 156 -8.07 11.24 -9.04
C VAL A 156 -7.94 12.62 -9.67
N SER A 157 -6.92 12.83 -10.50
CA SER A 157 -6.81 14.07 -11.29
C SER A 157 -7.71 14.01 -12.52
N ASP A 158 -8.09 15.17 -13.08
CA ASP A 158 -8.86 15.20 -14.34
C ASP A 158 -8.12 14.49 -15.47
N ALA A 159 -6.80 14.60 -15.52
CA ALA A 159 -5.97 13.91 -16.52
C ALA A 159 -6.07 12.38 -16.37
N ALA A 160 -5.96 11.85 -15.14
CA ALA A 160 -6.07 10.41 -14.89
C ALA A 160 -7.49 9.89 -15.15
N LYS A 161 -8.50 10.66 -14.76
CA LYS A 161 -9.92 10.34 -14.96
C LYS A 161 -10.27 10.21 -16.45
N ASN A 162 -9.74 11.11 -17.28
CA ASN A 162 -10.06 11.18 -18.70
C ASN A 162 -9.12 10.35 -19.59
N PHE A 163 -8.17 9.61 -19.00
CA PHE A 163 -7.27 8.76 -19.76
C PHE A 163 -7.91 7.40 -20.05
N GLU A 164 -7.94 7.05 -21.34
CA GLU A 164 -8.53 5.81 -21.87
C GLU A 164 -7.45 4.78 -22.21
N PHE A 165 -7.50 3.63 -21.55
CA PHE A 165 -6.58 2.52 -21.80
C PHE A 165 -7.08 1.64 -22.96
N ASN A 166 -6.71 2.01 -24.19
CA ASN A 166 -7.12 1.30 -25.41
C ASN A 166 -6.17 0.16 -25.84
N GLU A 167 -4.89 0.25 -25.46
CA GLU A 167 -3.86 -0.71 -25.82
C GLU A 167 -2.74 -0.74 -24.76
N PRO A 168 -1.91 -1.79 -24.70
CA PRO A 168 -0.76 -1.82 -23.80
C PRO A 168 0.21 -0.67 -24.07
N CYS A 169 0.71 -0.03 -23.01
CA CYS A 169 1.69 1.05 -23.12
C CYS A 169 3.02 0.62 -23.78
N TYR A 170 3.30 -0.69 -23.81
CA TYR A 170 4.44 -1.29 -24.50
C TYR A 170 4.12 -2.75 -24.88
N SER A 171 4.63 -3.20 -26.02
CA SER A 171 4.61 -4.60 -26.45
C SER A 171 6.02 -5.19 -26.33
N LEU A 172 6.13 -6.42 -25.81
CA LEU A 172 7.37 -7.18 -25.71
C LEU A 172 7.72 -7.89 -27.02
#